data_AF-A0A7H0HLQ4-F1
#
_entry.id   AF-A0A7H0HLQ4-F1
#
_cell.length_a   1.000
_cell.length_b   1.000
_cell.length_c   1.000
_cell.angle_alpha   90.00
_cell.angle_beta   90.00
_cell.angle_gamma   90.00
#
_symmetry.space_group_name_H-M   'P 1'
#
loop_
_entity.id
_entity.type
_entity.pdbx_description
1 polymer ?
#
loop_
_entity_poly.entity_id
_entity_poly.type
_entity_poly.pdbx_seq_one_letter_code
_entity_poly.pdbx_strand_id
1 'polypeptide(L)'
;MLQVLYSGTTRELELSGTRQGLLLLGQQLRERAGSRDLSDNPRPSPYERSLSQIAFREDPEQPALSIVTEGQVLRIRGGREALDLLADSIEGFASEADASDHCHVDAPTYDYVAPHSDPLVIAFLESATSRRPQ
;
A
#
# COMPACT_ATOMS: atom_id res chain seq x y z
N MET A 1 -1.74 1.61 -12.91
CA MET A 1 -3.02 1.55 -12.15
C MET A 1 -2.70 1.10 -10.74
N LEU A 2 -3.36 1.66 -9.74
CA LEU A 2 -3.20 1.31 -8.31
C LEU A 2 -4.58 1.28 -7.67
N GLN A 3 -4.82 0.32 -6.78
CA GLN A 3 -5.98 0.27 -5.90
C GLN A 3 -5.50 0.04 -4.47
N VAL A 4 -6.33 0.44 -3.50
CA VAL A 4 -6.17 0.00 -2.11
C VAL A 4 -7.50 -0.53 -1.61
N LEU A 5 -7.48 -1.73 -1.04
CA LEU A 5 -8.64 -2.33 -0.38
C LEU A 5 -8.43 -2.32 1.13
N TYR A 6 -9.51 -2.16 1.90
CA TYR A 6 -9.47 -2.08 3.35
C TYR A 6 -10.48 -3.03 4.00
N SER A 7 -10.00 -3.78 4.99
CA SER A 7 -10.81 -4.62 5.88
C SER A 7 -11.00 -3.90 7.21
N GLY A 8 -12.23 -3.47 7.54
CA GLY A 8 -12.53 -2.90 8.85
C GLY A 8 -12.46 -3.91 9.99
N THR A 9 -12.62 -5.20 9.70
CA THR A 9 -12.53 -6.29 10.67
C THR A 9 -11.09 -6.52 11.16
N THR A 10 -10.12 -6.56 10.24
CA THR A 10 -8.69 -6.82 10.56
C THR A 10 -7.82 -5.57 10.55
N ARG A 11 -8.36 -4.45 10.06
CA ARG A 11 -7.63 -3.22 9.69
C ARG A 11 -6.59 -3.40 8.58
N GLU A 12 -6.58 -4.56 7.92
CA GLU A 12 -5.65 -4.86 6.84
C GLU A 12 -5.93 -4.01 5.60
N LEU A 13 -4.85 -3.58 4.97
CA LEU A 13 -4.82 -2.85 3.71
C LEU A 13 -4.15 -3.71 2.64
N GLU A 14 -4.75 -3.80 1.47
CA GLU A 14 -4.09 -4.38 0.29
C GLU A 14 -3.83 -3.30 -0.73
N LEU A 15 -2.56 -2.94 -0.93
CA LEU A 15 -2.09 -2.11 -2.03
C LEU A 15 -1.78 -3.01 -3.21
N SER A 16 -2.63 -3.00 -4.22
CA SER A 16 -2.40 -3.76 -5.45
C SER A 16 -2.37 -2.89 -6.71
N GLY A 17 -1.50 -3.28 -7.65
CA GLY A 17 -1.15 -2.43 -8.78
C GLY A 17 -0.59 -3.18 -9.98
N THR A 18 -0.40 -2.46 -11.09
CA THR A 18 0.49 -2.92 -12.15
C THR A 18 1.94 -2.70 -11.72
N ARG A 19 2.91 -3.46 -12.26
CA ARG A 19 4.36 -3.24 -11.98
C ARG A 19 4.75 -1.77 -12.09
N GLN A 20 4.40 -1.13 -13.21
CA GLN A 20 4.65 0.30 -13.42
C GLN A 20 3.92 1.18 -12.40
N GLY A 21 2.70 0.82 -12.00
CA GLY A 21 1.95 1.57 -11.00
C GLY A 21 2.65 1.59 -9.64
N LEU A 22 3.13 0.43 -9.19
CA LEU A 22 3.86 0.27 -7.94
C LEU A 22 5.22 0.97 -7.99
N LEU A 23 5.99 0.80 -9.07
CA LEU A 23 7.27 1.51 -9.25
C LEU A 23 7.11 3.03 -9.17
N LEU A 24 6.09 3.58 -9.84
CA LEU A 24 5.82 5.01 -9.78
C LEU A 24 5.44 5.47 -8.36
N LEU A 25 4.72 4.65 -7.59
CA LEU A 25 4.40 4.97 -6.20
C LEU A 25 5.65 4.98 -5.32
N GLY A 26 6.53 3.98 -5.46
CA GLY A 26 7.81 3.94 -4.74
C GLY A 26 8.65 5.19 -5.01
N GLN A 27 8.78 5.57 -6.29
CA GLN A 27 9.50 6.79 -6.68
C GLN A 27 8.88 8.06 -6.07
N GLN A 28 7.54 8.13 -6.03
CA GLN A 28 6.82 9.26 -5.44
C GLN A 28 7.03 9.36 -3.92
N LEU A 29 7.12 8.23 -3.20
CA LEU A 29 7.38 8.24 -1.75
C LEU A 29 8.71 8.89 -1.38
N ARG A 30 9.66 8.97 -2.31
CA ARG A 30 10.95 9.67 -2.13
C ARG A 30 10.81 11.19 -2.16
N GLU A 31 9.67 11.72 -2.59
CA GLU A 31 9.33 13.13 -2.44
C GLU A 31 8.97 13.45 -0.97
N ARG A 32 8.97 14.74 -0.61
CA ARG A 32 8.64 15.17 0.77
C ARG A 32 7.17 15.02 1.11
N ALA A 33 6.29 15.11 0.12
CA ALA A 33 4.85 14.91 0.29
C ALA A 33 4.20 14.73 -1.06
N GLY A 34 3.07 14.03 -1.08
CA GLY A 34 2.29 13.85 -2.28
C GLY A 34 0.97 13.13 -2.02
N SER A 35 0.18 13.06 -3.06
CA SER A 35 -1.07 12.30 -3.05
C SER A 35 -1.30 11.68 -4.41
N ARG A 36 -2.00 10.55 -4.42
CA ARG A 36 -2.34 9.82 -5.62
C ARG A 36 -3.73 9.25 -5.54
N ASP A 37 -4.52 9.53 -6.56
CA ASP A 37 -5.85 8.95 -6.69
C ASP A 37 -5.73 7.47 -7.04
N LEU A 38 -6.64 6.70 -6.44
CA LEU A 38 -6.71 5.26 -6.59
C LEU A 38 -7.84 4.89 -7.54
N SER A 39 -7.68 3.73 -8.15
CA SER A 39 -8.73 3.09 -8.93
C SER A 39 -9.73 2.46 -7.99
N ASP A 40 -11.00 2.76 -8.21
CA ASP A 40 -12.10 2.15 -7.46
C ASP A 40 -12.26 0.68 -7.83
N ASN A 41 -12.54 -0.14 -6.83
CA ASN A 41 -12.94 -1.53 -7.01
C ASN A 41 -14.41 -1.70 -6.57
N PRO A 42 -15.34 -1.91 -7.52
CA PRO A 42 -16.76 -2.02 -7.20
C PRO A 42 -17.13 -3.34 -6.49
N ARG A 43 -16.18 -4.27 -6.37
CA ARG A 43 -16.35 -5.58 -5.71
C ARG A 43 -15.16 -5.86 -4.79
N PRO A 44 -15.02 -5.13 -3.68
CA PRO A 44 -13.86 -5.21 -2.81
C PRO A 44 -13.76 -6.52 -2.03
N SER A 45 -14.81 -7.36 -2.03
CA SER A 45 -14.84 -8.64 -1.30
C SER A 45 -13.58 -9.48 -1.57
N PRO A 46 -12.89 -9.98 -0.53
CA PRO A 46 -13.35 -10.09 0.86
C PRO A 46 -13.19 -8.83 1.72
N TYR A 47 -12.57 -7.78 1.20
CA TYR A 47 -12.45 -6.49 1.87
C TYR A 47 -13.78 -5.73 1.89
N GLU A 48 -13.89 -4.80 2.83
CA GLU A 48 -15.12 -4.04 3.05
C GLU A 48 -15.27 -2.89 2.06
N ARG A 49 -14.17 -2.24 1.68
CA ARG A 49 -14.20 -1.09 0.76
C ARG A 49 -12.90 -0.90 -0.02
N SER A 50 -13.03 -0.21 -1.15
CA SER A 50 -11.90 0.38 -1.87
C SER A 50 -11.69 1.81 -1.38
N LEU A 51 -10.42 2.22 -1.19
CA LEU A 51 -10.05 3.59 -0.85
C LEU A 51 -9.87 4.43 -2.13
N SER A 52 -10.11 5.73 -2.03
CA SER A 52 -10.04 6.64 -3.18
C SER A 52 -8.67 7.29 -3.37
N GLN A 53 -7.83 7.32 -2.33
CA GLN A 53 -6.57 8.06 -2.37
C GLN A 53 -5.51 7.50 -1.42
N ILE A 54 -4.24 7.63 -1.83
CA ILE A 54 -3.07 7.55 -0.93
C ILE A 54 -2.53 8.97 -0.76
N ALA A 55 -2.25 9.37 0.47
CA ALA A 55 -1.57 10.62 0.79
C ALA A 55 -0.35 10.32 1.66
N PHE A 56 0.80 10.85 1.30
CA PHE A 56 2.04 10.65 2.05
C PHE A 56 2.74 11.97 2.34
N ARG A 57 3.47 12.02 3.47
CA ARG A 57 4.34 13.14 3.80
C ARG A 57 5.48 12.69 4.72
N GLU A 58 6.62 13.31 4.54
CA GLU A 58 7.73 13.29 5.49
C GLU A 58 7.32 14.01 6.78
N ASP A 59 7.62 13.38 7.90
CA ASP A 59 7.37 13.92 9.24
C ASP A 59 8.62 13.69 10.10
N PRO A 60 9.52 14.69 10.20
CA PRO A 60 10.79 14.53 10.92
C PRO A 60 10.66 14.22 12.41
N GLU A 61 9.50 14.54 13.02
CA GLU A 61 9.20 14.24 14.42
C GLU A 61 8.76 12.79 14.64
N GLN A 62 8.48 12.06 13.56
CA GLN A 62 7.98 10.70 13.59
C GLN A 62 8.92 9.77 12.81
N PRO A 63 10.00 9.25 13.43
CA PRO A 63 10.99 8.45 12.71
C PRO A 63 10.41 7.20 12.02
N ALA A 64 9.50 6.50 12.71
CA ALA A 64 8.87 5.29 12.19
C ALA A 64 7.70 5.59 11.25
N LEU A 65 7.49 4.71 10.28
CA LEU A 65 6.40 4.74 9.33
C LEU A 65 5.05 4.48 10.03
N SER A 66 4.13 5.43 9.94
CA SER A 66 2.73 5.27 10.27
C SER A 66 1.90 5.12 9.00
N ILE A 67 1.17 4.01 8.94
CA ILE A 67 0.22 3.68 7.88
C ILE A 67 -1.15 3.65 8.54
N VAL A 68 -2.04 4.57 8.19
CA VAL A 68 -3.38 4.64 8.82
C VAL A 68 -4.45 4.97 7.80
N THR A 69 -5.60 4.34 7.97
CA THR A 69 -6.80 4.61 7.17
C THR A 69 -7.61 5.72 7.82
N GLU A 70 -7.73 6.86 7.14
CA GLU A 70 -8.58 7.98 7.55
C GLU A 70 -9.72 8.17 6.54
N GLY A 71 -10.89 7.57 6.85
CA GLY A 71 -12.04 7.57 5.95
C GLY A 71 -11.75 6.81 4.65
N GLN A 72 -11.64 7.55 3.54
CA GLN A 72 -11.36 7.04 2.19
C GLN A 72 -9.89 7.21 1.76
N VAL A 73 -9.03 7.64 2.68
CA VAL A 73 -7.62 7.94 2.38
C VAL A 73 -6.71 7.03 3.18
N LEU A 74 -5.77 6.38 2.49
CA LEU A 74 -4.61 5.78 3.11
C LEU A 74 -3.57 6.87 3.38
N ARG A 75 -3.25 7.11 4.66
CA ARG A 75 -2.23 8.08 5.06
C ARG A 75 -0.95 7.39 5.48
N ILE A 76 0.14 7.86 4.89
CA ILE A 76 1.48 7.37 5.15
C ILE A 76 2.31 8.54 5.67
N ARG A 77 2.90 8.40 6.85
CA ARG A 77 3.77 9.42 7.46
C ARG A 77 4.98 8.76 8.06
N GLY A 78 6.10 9.46 8.10
CA GLY A 78 7.28 8.95 8.78
C GLY A 78 8.52 9.78 8.45
N GLY A 79 9.62 9.43 9.09
CA GLY A 79 10.92 9.98 8.78
C GLY A 79 11.35 9.59 7.38
N ARG A 80 12.30 10.35 6.83
CA ARG A 80 12.81 10.13 5.47
C ARG A 80 13.29 8.70 5.26
N GLU A 81 14.04 8.15 6.22
CA GLU A 81 14.57 6.78 6.17
C GLU A 81 13.44 5.73 6.11
N ALA A 82 12.41 5.85 6.94
CA ALA A 82 11.30 4.89 6.95
C ALA A 82 10.44 4.97 5.67
N LEU A 83 10.27 6.17 5.11
CA LEU A 83 9.62 6.34 3.80
C LEU A 83 10.46 5.77 2.65
N ASP A 84 11.79 5.89 2.73
CA ASP A 84 12.72 5.30 1.76
C ASP A 84 12.69 3.76 1.83
N LEU A 85 12.62 3.18 3.02
CA LEU A 85 12.48 1.72 3.21
C LEU A 85 11.15 1.19 2.67
N LEU A 86 10.05 1.94 2.84
CA LEU A 86 8.78 1.60 2.21
C LEU A 86 8.88 1.68 0.67
N ALA A 87 9.52 2.73 0.15
CA ALA A 87 9.74 2.89 -1.28
C ALA A 87 10.54 1.71 -1.85
N ASP A 88 11.64 1.33 -1.20
CA ASP A 88 12.48 0.21 -1.59
C ASP A 88 11.70 -1.12 -1.55
N SER A 89 10.83 -1.32 -0.56
CA SER A 89 9.99 -2.52 -0.47
C SER A 89 9.00 -2.61 -1.64
N ILE A 90 8.36 -1.51 -2.01
CA ILE A 90 7.42 -1.44 -3.14
C ILE A 90 8.16 -1.61 -4.47
N GLU A 91 9.29 -0.93 -4.65
CA GLU A 91 10.09 -0.99 -5.88
C GLU A 91 10.73 -2.38 -6.08
N GLY A 92 11.24 -2.98 -5.01
CA GLY A 92 11.78 -4.33 -4.99
C GLY A 92 10.71 -5.36 -5.34
N PHE A 93 9.55 -5.31 -4.68
CA PHE A 93 8.41 -6.17 -5.01
C PHE A 93 8.00 -6.02 -6.49
N ALA A 94 7.85 -4.78 -6.97
CA ALA A 94 7.41 -4.53 -8.33
C ALA A 94 8.41 -5.05 -9.40
N SER A 95 9.70 -5.07 -9.07
CA SER A 95 10.79 -5.47 -9.97
C SER A 95 11.01 -6.99 -9.99
N GLU A 96 10.92 -7.64 -8.82
CA GLU A 96 11.39 -9.02 -8.64
C GLU A 96 10.28 -10.04 -8.46
N ALA A 97 9.12 -9.65 -7.91
CA ALA A 97 8.08 -10.59 -7.51
C ALA A 97 7.32 -11.19 -8.70
N ASP A 98 6.80 -12.40 -8.54
CA ASP A 98 5.89 -13.06 -9.46
C ASP A 98 4.44 -12.60 -9.26
N ALA A 99 3.57 -12.93 -10.22
CA ALA A 99 2.17 -12.47 -10.21
C ALA A 99 1.34 -12.97 -9.01
N SER A 100 1.74 -14.09 -8.39
CA SER A 100 1.08 -14.69 -7.22
C SER A 100 1.65 -14.23 -5.88
N ASP A 101 2.74 -13.47 -5.90
CA ASP A 101 3.44 -13.08 -4.69
C ASP A 101 2.73 -11.92 -3.99
N HIS A 102 2.99 -11.82 -2.69
CA HIS A 102 2.59 -10.69 -1.86
C HIS A 102 3.70 -10.39 -0.86
N CYS A 103 3.80 -9.12 -0.46
CA CYS A 103 4.76 -8.64 0.52
C CYS A 103 3.99 -7.95 1.65
N HIS A 104 4.18 -8.43 2.88
CA HIS A 104 3.65 -7.76 4.06
C HIS A 104 4.57 -6.59 4.44
N VAL A 105 4.00 -5.48 4.90
CA VAL A 105 4.67 -4.33 5.50
C VAL A 105 3.89 -3.97 6.75
N ASP A 106 4.29 -4.57 7.86
CA ASP A 106 3.61 -4.42 9.15
C ASP A 106 4.57 -4.54 10.33
N ALA A 107 4.09 -4.11 11.49
CA ALA A 107 4.76 -4.36 12.76
C ALA A 107 4.26 -5.70 13.35
N PRO A 108 5.12 -6.50 14.01
CA PRO A 108 6.52 -6.23 14.34
C PRO A 108 7.52 -6.73 13.27
N THR A 109 7.06 -7.13 12.09
CA THR A 109 7.92 -7.67 11.02
C THR A 109 9.02 -6.69 10.62
N TYR A 110 8.65 -5.42 10.51
CA TYR A 110 9.57 -4.32 10.21
C TYR A 110 9.66 -3.34 11.39
N ASP A 111 10.88 -3.12 11.86
CA ASP A 111 11.20 -2.19 12.95
C ASP A 111 10.98 -0.72 12.56
N TYR A 112 11.03 -0.41 11.26
CA TYR A 112 10.71 0.90 10.73
C TYR A 112 9.20 1.20 10.68
N VAL A 113 8.32 0.23 10.97
CA VAL A 113 6.86 0.42 10.99
C VAL A 113 6.36 0.62 12.43
N ALA A 114 5.62 1.70 12.66
CA ALA A 114 5.05 2.00 13.96
C ALA A 114 4.04 0.93 14.42
N PRO A 115 4.02 0.53 15.71
CA PRO A 115 3.13 -0.53 16.22
C PRO A 115 1.63 -0.28 16.05
N HIS A 116 1.21 0.97 15.83
CA HIS A 116 -0.19 1.35 15.66
C HIS A 116 -0.63 1.45 14.19
N SER A 117 0.27 1.13 13.26
CA SER A 117 -0.01 1.11 11.83
C SER A 117 -1.01 0.01 11.47
N ASP A 118 -1.87 0.31 10.51
CA ASP A 118 -2.68 -0.69 9.80
C ASP A 118 -1.72 -1.61 9.01
N PRO A 119 -1.89 -2.95 9.08
CA PRO A 119 -1.07 -3.88 8.31
C PRO A 119 -1.25 -3.64 6.81
N LEU A 120 -0.15 -3.52 6.07
CA LEU A 120 -0.17 -3.31 4.63
C LEU A 120 0.33 -4.57 3.91
N VAL A 121 -0.39 -5.01 2.89
CA VAL A 121 0.01 -6.05 1.95
C VAL A 121 0.18 -5.43 0.58
N ILE A 122 1.32 -5.66 -0.06
CA ILE A 122 1.62 -5.26 -1.43
C ILE A 122 1.41 -6.47 -2.33
N ALA A 123 0.64 -6.31 -3.39
CA ALA A 123 0.36 -7.38 -4.35
C ALA A 123 0.25 -6.85 -5.80
N PHE A 124 0.24 -7.74 -6.78
CA PHE A 124 -0.17 -7.36 -8.13
C PHE A 124 -1.68 -7.38 -8.27
N LEU A 125 -2.20 -6.48 -9.11
CA LEU A 125 -3.59 -6.57 -9.56
C LEU A 125 -3.79 -7.90 -10.27
N GLU A 126 -4.67 -8.76 -9.75
CA GLU A 126 -5.12 -9.93 -10.50
C GLU A 126 -5.73 -9.44 -11.81
N SER A 127 -5.17 -9.92 -12.93
CA SER A 127 -5.86 -9.79 -14.20
C SER A 127 -7.19 -10.53 -14.04
N ALA A 128 -8.31 -9.90 -14.40
CA ALA A 128 -9.62 -10.55 -14.39
C ALA A 128 -9.69 -11.67 -15.44
N THR A 129 -8.94 -12.76 -15.23
CA THR A 129 -9.09 -14.01 -15.97
C THR A 129 -10.32 -14.71 -15.41
N SER A 130 -11.45 -14.40 -16.05
CA SER A 130 -12.70 -15.16 -16.07
C SER A 130 -12.61 -16.51 -15.35
N ARG A 131 -13.07 -16.58 -14.10
CA ARG A 131 -13.59 -17.86 -13.57
C ARG A 131 -14.86 -18.15 -14.38
N ARG A 132 -14.73 -18.98 -15.43
CA ARG A 132 -15.90 -19.63 -16.03
C ARG A 132 -16.55 -20.49 -14.94
N PRO A 133 -17.86 -20.39 -14.69
CA PRO A 133 -18.54 -21.42 -13.92
C PRO A 133 -18.42 -22.74 -14.69
N GLN A 134 -18.07 -23.81 -13.97
CA GLN A 134 -18.26 -25.18 -14.45
C GLN A 134 -19.75 -25.49 -14.55
#